data_AF-A0A841I0Q3-F1
#
_entry.id   AF-A0A841I0Q3-F1
#
_cell.length_a   1.000
_cell.length_b   1.000
_cell.length_c   1.000
_cell.angle_alpha   90.00
_cell.angle_beta   90.00
_cell.angle_gamma   90.00
#
_symmetry.space_group_name_H-M   'P 1'
#
loop_
_entity.id
_entity.type
_entity.pdbx_description
1 polymer ?
#
loop_
_entity_poly.entity_id
_entity_poly.type
_entity_poly.pdbx_seq_one_letter_code
_entity_poly.pdbx_strand_id
1 'polypeptide(L)'
;MNAMILAAALRESGSDVLKVVGLSRPLLTEQGIFEVPLLVEDDQERYLVFPYGRVSGRAAAHYGAVRALAAASGLPRPVYYAPGNLEDATPDASAPPLARVDQLYLSRAPRLPPGTYAMWWPLEEDPDFGRSACCALLERYYMAMDRVAPYVMATVAARVGWLPGGSEPLRVPLPAVPVYADVLGPENGPMRLSASRDQGLRVHFHESVSLVYRHRFLNLLTCYAEAWLLEAERQRLPLEPLQKHPPSAWFAALKADWSLRVERGETVEPVGILLP
;
A
#
# COMPACT_ATOMS: atom_id res chain seq x y z
N MET A 1 16.37 -1.58 23.47
CA MET A 1 16.98 -2.62 22.60
C MET A 1 16.43 -2.46 21.20
N ASN A 2 17.27 -2.54 20.16
CA ASN A 2 16.91 -2.32 18.75
C ASN A 2 16.48 -3.65 18.11
N ALA A 3 15.50 -3.65 17.19
CA ALA A 3 15.07 -4.83 16.43
C ALA A 3 16.23 -5.53 15.69
N MET A 4 17.20 -4.77 15.19
CA MET A 4 18.43 -5.29 14.59
C MET A 4 19.26 -6.13 15.56
N ILE A 5 19.39 -5.67 16.81
CA ILE A 5 20.14 -6.38 17.86
C ILE A 5 19.41 -7.66 18.24
N LEU A 6 18.08 -7.60 18.37
CA LEU A 6 17.27 -8.78 18.66
C LEU A 6 17.37 -9.83 17.55
N ALA A 7 17.31 -9.39 16.30
CA ALA A 7 17.41 -10.27 15.16
C ALA A 7 18.79 -10.93 15.03
N ALA A 8 19.86 -10.17 15.31
CA ALA A 8 21.21 -10.72 15.36
C ALA A 8 21.32 -11.79 16.46
N ALA A 9 20.86 -11.49 17.68
CA ALA A 9 20.86 -12.43 18.80
C ALA A 9 20.06 -13.71 18.50
N LEU A 10 18.89 -13.60 17.87
CA LEU A 10 18.09 -14.76 17.46
C LEU A 10 18.85 -15.63 16.44
N ARG A 11 19.49 -15.02 15.45
CA ARG A 11 20.29 -15.75 14.45
C ARG A 11 21.53 -16.42 15.06
N GLU A 12 22.23 -15.71 15.94
CA GLU A 12 23.43 -16.21 16.62
C GLU A 12 23.11 -17.32 17.61
N SER A 13 21.92 -17.32 18.22
CA SER A 13 21.50 -18.36 19.15
C SER A 13 21.39 -19.75 18.52
N GLY A 14 21.41 -19.86 17.17
CA GLY A 14 21.24 -21.13 16.48
C GLY A 14 19.91 -21.81 16.76
N SER A 15 18.90 -21.04 17.24
CA SER A 15 17.57 -21.58 17.52
C SER A 15 16.92 -22.03 16.22
N ASP A 16 16.85 -23.35 16.02
CA ASP A 16 16.06 -23.94 14.93
C ASP A 16 14.54 -23.67 15.10
N VAL A 17 14.13 -23.21 16.29
CA VAL A 17 12.74 -22.98 16.68
C VAL A 17 12.19 -21.66 16.16
N LEU A 18 12.99 -20.58 16.12
CA LEU A 18 12.51 -19.25 15.70
C LEU A 18 13.38 -18.65 14.60
N LYS A 19 12.81 -18.56 13.40
CA LYS A 19 13.47 -18.02 12.21
C LYS A 19 13.09 -16.57 11.99
N VAL A 20 14.10 -15.72 11.78
CA VAL A 20 13.87 -14.30 11.40
C VAL A 20 13.50 -14.24 9.92
N VAL A 21 12.23 -13.91 9.64
CA VAL A 21 11.67 -13.85 8.28
C VAL A 21 11.71 -12.42 7.70
N GLY A 22 11.73 -11.40 8.55
CA GLY A 22 11.75 -10.02 8.10
C GLY A 22 12.17 -9.01 9.16
N LEU A 23 12.74 -7.90 8.69
CA LEU A 23 13.07 -6.71 9.48
C LEU A 23 12.35 -5.52 8.86
N SER A 24 11.81 -4.63 9.70
CA SER A 24 11.12 -3.39 9.27
C SER A 24 10.17 -3.62 8.09
N ARG A 25 9.23 -4.56 8.27
CA ARG A 25 8.29 -4.94 7.21
C ARG A 25 7.07 -4.01 7.24
N PRO A 26 6.75 -3.30 6.15
CA PRO A 26 5.48 -2.59 6.05
C PRO A 26 4.35 -3.61 5.87
N LEU A 27 3.39 -3.60 6.79
CA LEU A 27 2.14 -4.33 6.69
C LEU A 27 1.01 -3.37 6.30
N LEU A 28 0.19 -3.81 5.37
CA LEU A 28 -0.90 -3.04 4.83
C LEU A 28 -2.21 -3.45 5.52
N THR A 29 -2.85 -2.47 6.15
CA THR A 29 -4.11 -2.64 6.88
C THR A 29 -5.18 -1.70 6.32
N GLU A 30 -6.42 -1.89 6.73
CA GLU A 30 -7.51 -0.93 6.42
C GLU A 30 -7.20 0.49 6.94
N GLN A 31 -6.40 0.58 8.00
CA GLN A 31 -5.97 1.82 8.62
C GLN A 31 -4.66 2.36 8.04
N GLY A 32 -4.19 1.87 6.89
CA GLY A 32 -2.94 2.30 6.27
C GLY A 32 -1.76 1.39 6.57
N ILE A 33 -0.55 1.92 6.44
CA ILE A 33 0.68 1.12 6.60
C ILE A 33 1.19 1.19 8.03
N PHE A 34 1.45 0.01 8.56
CA PHE A 34 2.03 -0.22 9.87
C PHE A 34 3.39 -0.92 9.73
N GLU A 35 4.44 -0.33 10.29
CA GLU A 35 5.77 -0.94 10.25
C GLU A 35 5.94 -1.96 11.38
N VAL A 36 6.23 -3.20 11.00
CA VAL A 36 6.58 -4.27 11.94
C VAL A 36 8.09 -4.35 12.07
N PRO A 37 8.66 -4.12 13.27
CA PRO A 37 10.10 -4.10 13.47
C PRO A 37 10.78 -5.44 13.13
N LEU A 38 10.13 -6.54 13.51
CA LEU A 38 10.67 -7.88 13.34
C LEU A 38 9.53 -8.88 13.12
N LEU A 39 9.63 -9.67 12.05
CA LEU A 39 8.75 -10.80 11.76
C LEU A 39 9.54 -12.09 11.97
N VAL A 40 9.03 -12.95 12.84
CA VAL A 40 9.60 -14.28 13.10
C VAL A 40 8.57 -15.38 12.83
N GLU A 41 9.05 -16.58 12.58
CA GLU A 41 8.24 -17.76 12.31
C GLU A 41 8.83 -18.96 13.05
N ASP A 42 7.98 -19.76 13.66
CA ASP A 42 8.30 -21.13 14.11
C ASP A 42 7.60 -22.16 13.22
N ASP A 43 7.63 -23.43 13.59
CA ASP A 43 7.00 -24.50 12.81
C ASP A 43 5.47 -24.43 12.78
N GLN A 44 4.84 -23.59 13.61
CA GLN A 44 3.39 -23.51 13.78
C GLN A 44 2.82 -22.20 13.25
N GLU A 45 3.44 -21.06 13.56
CA GLU A 45 2.88 -19.75 13.27
C GLU A 45 3.94 -18.64 13.10
N ARG A 46 3.45 -17.48 12.65
CA ARG A 46 4.21 -16.24 12.50
C ARG A 46 3.91 -15.29 13.65
N TYR A 47 4.90 -14.52 14.06
CA TYR A 47 4.77 -13.53 15.13
C TYR A 47 5.31 -12.16 14.72
N LEU A 48 4.58 -11.12 15.10
CA LEU A 48 5.00 -9.73 14.96
C LEU A 48 5.72 -9.30 16.25
N VAL A 49 7.04 -9.12 16.20
CA VAL A 49 7.86 -8.87 17.39
C VAL A 49 8.16 -7.38 17.57
N PHE A 50 7.81 -6.86 18.74
CA PHE A 50 8.01 -5.44 19.11
C PHE A 50 9.03 -5.31 20.26
N PRO A 51 10.24 -4.79 20.00
CA PRO A 51 11.21 -4.55 21.05
C PRO A 51 10.96 -3.22 21.77
N TYR A 52 10.93 -3.26 23.10
CA TYR A 52 10.83 -2.10 23.96
C TYR A 52 12.08 -2.01 24.84
N GLY A 53 12.72 -0.83 24.84
CA GLY A 53 13.92 -0.60 25.65
C GLY A 53 13.67 -0.46 27.14
N ARG A 54 12.42 -0.21 27.55
CA ARG A 54 12.00 -0.03 28.94
C ARG A 54 10.52 -0.36 29.09
N VAL A 55 10.12 -0.74 30.30
CA VAL A 55 8.72 -0.83 30.69
C VAL A 55 8.23 0.57 31.05
N SER A 56 7.17 1.04 30.37
CA SER A 56 6.56 2.35 30.64
C SER A 56 5.11 2.38 30.14
N GLY A 57 4.31 3.33 30.65
CA GLY A 57 2.92 3.49 30.20
C GLY A 57 2.79 3.73 28.69
N ARG A 58 3.73 4.45 28.08
CA ARG A 58 3.79 4.62 26.61
C ARG A 58 4.06 3.32 25.86
N ALA A 59 4.95 2.45 26.38
CA ALA A 59 5.22 1.15 25.77
C ALA A 59 4.01 0.21 25.90
N ALA A 60 3.36 0.20 27.06
CA ALA A 60 2.13 -0.55 27.29
C ALA A 60 0.98 -0.07 26.38
N ALA A 61 0.78 1.25 26.27
CA ALA A 61 -0.22 1.83 25.36
C ALA A 61 0.05 1.48 23.90
N HIS A 62 1.30 1.61 23.44
CA HIS A 62 1.69 1.22 22.09
C HIS A 62 1.41 -0.27 21.84
N TYR A 63 1.87 -1.17 22.72
CA TYR A 63 1.64 -2.60 22.54
C TYR A 63 0.15 -2.98 22.58
N GLY A 64 -0.64 -2.34 23.45
CA GLY A 64 -2.09 -2.50 23.47
C GLY A 64 -2.74 -2.12 22.13
N ALA A 65 -2.31 -1.00 21.55
CA ALA A 65 -2.78 -0.58 20.23
C ALA A 65 -2.37 -1.57 19.12
N VAL A 66 -1.13 -2.11 19.15
CA VAL A 66 -0.68 -3.16 18.22
C VAL A 66 -1.56 -4.40 18.31
N ARG A 67 -1.88 -4.86 19.53
CA ARG A 67 -2.77 -6.01 19.74
C ARG A 67 -4.16 -5.78 19.16
N ALA A 68 -4.73 -4.60 19.38
CA ALA A 68 -6.04 -4.23 18.84
C ALA A 68 -6.04 -4.21 17.31
N LEU A 69 -5.00 -3.60 16.70
CA LEU A 69 -4.84 -3.56 15.24
C LEU A 69 -4.70 -4.97 14.66
N ALA A 70 -3.87 -5.81 15.26
CA ALA A 70 -3.63 -7.17 14.78
C ALA A 70 -4.90 -8.02 14.84
N ALA A 71 -5.66 -7.95 15.93
CA ALA A 71 -6.94 -8.65 16.07
C ALA A 71 -7.98 -8.17 15.04
N ALA A 72 -8.11 -6.85 14.86
CA ALA A 72 -9.06 -6.28 13.90
C ALA A 72 -8.71 -6.56 12.43
N SER A 73 -7.41 -6.71 12.13
CA SER A 73 -6.92 -6.86 10.75
C SER A 73 -6.58 -8.32 10.37
N GLY A 74 -6.76 -9.27 11.29
CA GLY A 74 -6.41 -10.69 11.09
C GLY A 74 -4.91 -10.91 10.91
N LEU A 75 -4.07 -10.06 11.52
CA LEU A 75 -2.62 -10.17 11.42
C LEU A 75 -2.06 -11.24 12.36
N PRO A 76 -0.83 -11.74 12.10
CA PRO A 76 -0.16 -12.65 13.00
C PRO A 76 -0.07 -12.09 14.43
N ARG A 77 0.00 -12.99 15.42
CA ARG A 77 -0.03 -12.62 16.82
C ARG A 77 1.16 -11.70 17.16
N PRO A 78 0.92 -10.50 17.71
CA PRO A 78 2.00 -9.67 18.18
C PRO A 78 2.54 -10.19 19.50
N VAL A 79 3.85 -10.11 19.65
CA VAL A 79 4.61 -10.40 20.87
C VAL A 79 5.59 -9.27 21.13
N TYR A 80 6.03 -9.11 22.37
CA TYR A 80 7.01 -8.07 22.71
C TYR A 80 8.25 -8.66 23.38
N TYR A 81 9.33 -7.91 23.27
CA TYR A 81 10.52 -8.09 24.09
C TYR A 81 10.75 -6.82 24.91
N ALA A 82 10.84 -6.93 26.23
CA ALA A 82 11.09 -5.81 27.14
C ALA A 82 11.88 -6.29 28.36
N PRO A 83 12.56 -5.40 29.10
CA PRO A 83 13.29 -5.77 30.33
C PRO A 83 12.39 -6.17 31.51
N GLY A 84 11.06 -6.10 31.36
CA GLY A 84 10.07 -6.52 32.34
C GLY A 84 8.69 -6.66 31.69
N ASN A 85 7.67 -6.99 32.48
CA ASN A 85 6.31 -7.18 31.98
C ASN A 85 5.67 -5.83 31.62
N LEU A 86 5.20 -5.67 30.37
CA LEU A 86 4.49 -4.46 29.95
C LEU A 86 3.08 -4.38 30.53
N GLU A 87 2.47 -5.52 30.87
CA GLU A 87 1.12 -5.58 31.43
C GLU A 87 1.05 -4.99 32.85
N ASP A 88 2.18 -4.93 33.56
CA ASP A 88 2.29 -4.33 34.89
C ASP A 88 2.30 -2.78 34.83
N ALA A 89 2.50 -2.18 33.65
CA ALA A 89 2.52 -0.74 33.48
C ALA A 89 1.15 -0.19 33.09
N THR A 90 0.69 0.85 33.79
CA THR A 90 -0.53 1.58 33.44
C THR A 90 -0.36 2.26 32.07
N PRO A 91 -1.20 1.94 31.06
CA PRO A 91 -1.12 2.56 29.75
C PRO A 91 -1.29 4.09 29.82
N ASP A 92 -0.43 4.80 29.11
CA ASP A 92 -0.52 6.25 28.98
C ASP A 92 -1.63 6.60 27.98
N ALA A 93 -2.75 7.14 28.48
CA ALA A 93 -3.89 7.53 27.65
C ALA A 93 -3.58 8.69 26.69
N SER A 94 -2.50 9.45 26.94
CA SER A 94 -2.03 10.52 26.06
C SER A 94 -1.02 10.04 25.01
N ALA A 95 -0.65 8.75 25.03
CA ALA A 95 0.24 8.20 24.04
C ALA A 95 -0.36 8.38 22.63
N PRO A 96 0.46 8.80 21.65
CA PRO A 96 -0.02 8.94 20.29
C PRO A 96 -0.51 7.58 19.74
N PRO A 97 -1.48 7.57 18.82
CA PRO A 97 -1.89 6.34 18.14
C PRO A 97 -0.69 5.69 17.43
N LEU A 98 -0.85 4.43 17.02
CA LEU A 98 0.15 3.75 16.20
C LEU A 98 0.54 4.66 15.03
N ALA A 99 1.85 4.92 14.91
CA ALA A 99 2.36 5.76 13.86
C ALA A 99 2.08 5.09 12.52
N ARG A 100 1.22 5.72 11.72
CA ARG A 100 0.98 5.32 10.33
C ARG A 100 2.13 5.83 9.48
N VAL A 101 2.67 4.96 8.64
CA VAL A 101 3.68 5.34 7.65
C VAL A 101 3.04 5.23 6.28
N ASP A 102 2.01 6.04 6.03
CA ASP A 102 1.23 6.06 4.78
C ASP A 102 1.99 6.70 3.62
N GLN A 103 3.28 6.42 3.54
CA GLN A 103 4.06 6.64 2.35
C GLN A 103 3.71 5.56 1.33
N LEU A 104 3.77 5.91 0.06
CA LEU A 104 3.60 4.94 -1.00
C LEU A 104 4.84 4.01 -1.06
N TYR A 105 4.78 2.88 -0.35
CA TYR A 105 5.84 1.86 -0.33
C TYR A 105 5.86 1.12 -1.66
N LEU A 106 6.74 1.58 -2.55
CA LEU A 106 7.02 0.96 -3.83
C LEU A 106 8.52 0.72 -3.95
N SER A 107 8.87 -0.45 -4.46
CA SER A 107 10.24 -0.82 -4.77
C SER A 107 10.29 -1.41 -6.17
N ARG A 108 11.35 -1.11 -6.92
CA ARG A 108 11.52 -1.67 -8.26
C ARG A 108 11.67 -3.19 -8.19
N ALA A 109 10.89 -3.91 -8.99
CA ALA A 109 11.03 -5.35 -9.16
C ALA A 109 11.91 -5.62 -10.39
N PRO A 110 13.06 -6.29 -10.27
CA PRO A 110 13.88 -6.64 -11.43
C PRO A 110 13.20 -7.68 -12.31
N ARG A 111 12.33 -8.52 -11.72
CA ARG A 111 11.52 -9.50 -12.40
C ARG A 111 10.22 -9.72 -11.64
N LEU A 112 9.11 -9.63 -12.34
CA LEU A 112 7.81 -10.03 -11.82
C LEU A 112 7.51 -11.50 -12.11
N PRO A 113 6.61 -12.14 -11.33
CA PRO A 113 6.02 -13.42 -11.69
C PRO A 113 5.43 -13.36 -13.12
N PRO A 114 5.56 -14.44 -13.93
CA PRO A 114 4.84 -14.54 -15.18
C PRO A 114 3.34 -14.66 -14.91
N GLY A 115 2.53 -13.99 -15.72
CA GLY A 115 1.08 -14.01 -15.59
C GLY A 115 0.47 -12.73 -16.13
N THR A 116 -0.83 -12.57 -15.87
CA THR A 116 -1.59 -11.41 -16.33
C THR A 116 -1.66 -10.35 -15.23
N TYR A 117 -1.61 -9.09 -15.65
CA TYR A 117 -1.70 -7.92 -14.79
C TYR A 117 -2.91 -7.08 -15.19
N ALA A 118 -3.78 -6.79 -14.23
CA ALA A 118 -4.99 -6.01 -14.45
C ALA A 118 -5.27 -5.08 -13.26
N MET A 119 -6.03 -4.02 -13.49
CA MET A 119 -6.46 -3.12 -12.41
C MET A 119 -7.48 -3.81 -11.48
N TRP A 120 -8.26 -4.74 -12.02
CA TRP A 120 -9.26 -5.52 -11.29
C TRP A 120 -9.51 -6.87 -11.97
N TRP A 121 -9.94 -7.86 -11.18
CA TRP A 121 -10.30 -9.20 -11.63
C TRP A 121 -11.68 -9.58 -11.11
N PRO A 122 -12.50 -10.26 -11.92
CA PRO A 122 -13.70 -10.88 -11.39
C PRO A 122 -13.34 -12.04 -10.46
N LEU A 123 -13.87 -11.99 -9.24
CA LEU A 123 -13.73 -13.03 -8.23
C LEU A 123 -15.12 -13.40 -7.70
N GLU A 124 -15.26 -14.54 -7.01
CA GLU A 124 -16.55 -14.96 -6.45
C GLU A 124 -17.08 -13.92 -5.44
N GLU A 125 -16.18 -13.36 -4.62
CA GLU A 125 -16.49 -12.35 -3.61
C GLU A 125 -16.62 -10.92 -4.19
N ASP A 126 -16.21 -10.72 -5.44
CA ASP A 126 -16.27 -9.44 -6.15
C ASP A 126 -16.43 -9.66 -7.66
N PRO A 127 -17.64 -10.05 -8.13
CA PRO A 127 -17.85 -10.50 -9.51
C PRO A 127 -18.17 -9.36 -10.49
N ASP A 128 -18.54 -8.18 -10.01
CA ASP A 128 -18.97 -7.05 -10.84
C ASP A 128 -18.14 -5.81 -10.53
N PHE A 129 -17.29 -5.41 -11.48
CA PHE A 129 -16.45 -4.23 -11.34
C PHE A 129 -17.28 -2.97 -11.04
N GLY A 130 -18.42 -2.76 -11.69
CA GLY A 130 -19.22 -1.54 -11.50
C GLY A 130 -19.74 -1.37 -10.07
N ARG A 131 -19.87 -2.47 -9.32
CA ARG A 131 -20.33 -2.52 -7.93
C ARG A 131 -19.20 -2.81 -6.93
N SER A 132 -18.00 -3.08 -7.43
CA SER A 132 -16.82 -3.40 -6.62
C SER A 132 -16.35 -2.21 -5.79
N ALA A 133 -15.87 -2.50 -4.58
CA ALA A 133 -15.16 -1.51 -3.76
C ALA A 133 -13.88 -1.01 -4.47
N CYS A 134 -13.20 -1.85 -5.27
CA CYS A 134 -12.08 -1.42 -6.12
C CYS A 134 -12.50 -0.28 -7.06
N CYS A 135 -13.67 -0.37 -7.70
CA CYS A 135 -14.13 0.64 -8.65
C CYS A 135 -14.41 1.97 -7.96
N ALA A 136 -15.08 1.95 -6.80
CA ALA A 136 -15.33 3.15 -6.01
C ALA A 136 -14.04 3.83 -5.53
N LEU A 137 -13.03 3.04 -5.14
CA LEU A 137 -11.71 3.55 -4.76
C LEU A 137 -10.99 4.17 -5.96
N LEU A 138 -10.97 3.49 -7.11
CA LEU A 138 -10.36 4.01 -8.34
C LEU A 138 -11.04 5.30 -8.80
N GLU A 139 -12.37 5.40 -8.72
CA GLU A 139 -13.12 6.62 -9.07
C GLU A 139 -12.66 7.82 -8.24
N ARG A 140 -12.62 7.66 -6.91
CA ARG A 140 -12.11 8.69 -5.98
C ARG A 140 -10.64 9.03 -6.27
N TYR A 141 -9.81 8.02 -6.49
CA TYR A 141 -8.41 8.20 -6.82
C TYR A 141 -8.23 9.06 -8.08
N TYR A 142 -8.92 8.74 -9.18
CA TYR A 142 -8.81 9.52 -10.41
C TYR A 142 -9.33 10.95 -10.25
N MET A 143 -10.43 11.15 -9.52
CA MET A 143 -10.93 12.50 -9.22
C MET A 143 -9.91 13.35 -8.47
N ALA A 144 -9.19 12.77 -7.49
CA ALA A 144 -8.11 13.48 -6.80
C ALA A 144 -6.93 13.76 -7.75
N MET A 145 -6.51 12.75 -8.53
CA MET A 145 -5.37 12.84 -9.44
C MET A 145 -5.50 13.94 -10.49
N ASP A 146 -6.72 14.26 -10.95
CA ASP A 146 -6.95 15.35 -11.91
C ASP A 146 -6.32 16.68 -11.52
N ARG A 147 -6.13 16.91 -10.21
CA ARG A 147 -5.59 18.16 -9.67
C ARG A 147 -4.18 18.03 -9.10
N VAL A 148 -3.76 16.83 -8.69
CA VAL A 148 -2.48 16.61 -8.00
C VAL A 148 -1.57 15.57 -8.64
N ALA A 149 -1.89 15.08 -9.84
CA ALA A 149 -1.08 14.06 -10.52
C ALA A 149 0.43 14.34 -10.50
N PRO A 150 0.93 15.58 -10.72
CA PRO A 150 2.37 15.81 -10.71
C PRO A 150 3.08 15.54 -9.38
N TYR A 151 2.40 15.71 -8.24
CA TYR A 151 2.95 15.47 -6.91
C TYR A 151 3.02 13.97 -6.60
N VAL A 152 1.95 13.25 -6.93
CA VAL A 152 1.90 11.79 -6.79
C VAL A 152 2.92 11.14 -7.73
N MET A 153 2.98 11.62 -8.98
CA MET A 153 3.93 11.15 -9.99
C MET A 153 5.37 11.41 -9.58
N ALA A 154 5.69 12.54 -8.92
CA ALA A 154 7.02 12.79 -8.39
C ALA A 154 7.48 11.71 -7.42
N THR A 155 6.61 11.36 -6.47
CA THR A 155 6.88 10.29 -5.49
C THR A 155 7.08 8.95 -6.20
N VAL A 156 6.18 8.60 -7.12
CA VAL A 156 6.27 7.32 -7.85
C VAL A 156 7.54 7.26 -8.69
N ALA A 157 7.84 8.31 -9.46
CA ALA A 157 9.00 8.38 -10.34
C ALA A 157 10.32 8.24 -9.57
N ALA A 158 10.42 8.83 -8.37
CA ALA A 158 11.56 8.63 -7.48
C ALA A 158 11.67 7.17 -7.01
N ARG A 159 10.56 6.57 -6.55
CA ARG A 159 10.54 5.20 -6.01
C ARG A 159 10.83 4.11 -7.03
N VAL A 160 10.41 4.31 -8.29
CA VAL A 160 10.61 3.33 -9.36
C VAL A 160 11.86 3.60 -10.22
N GLY A 161 12.59 4.68 -9.93
CA GLY A 161 13.83 5.03 -10.62
C GLY A 161 13.62 5.56 -12.04
N TRP A 162 12.51 6.27 -12.30
CA TRP A 162 12.29 7.01 -13.56
C TRP A 162 13.03 8.36 -13.58
N LEU A 163 13.58 8.80 -12.46
CA LEU A 163 14.29 10.07 -12.34
C LEU A 163 15.82 9.87 -12.42
N PRO A 164 16.54 10.75 -13.13
CA PRO A 164 17.99 10.68 -13.23
C PRO A 164 18.65 11.03 -11.89
N GLY A 165 19.72 10.32 -11.55
CA GLY A 165 20.64 10.68 -10.46
C GLY A 165 20.04 10.73 -9.06
N GLY A 166 18.91 10.06 -8.81
CA GLY A 166 18.23 10.11 -7.51
C GLY A 166 17.58 11.46 -7.20
N SER A 167 17.25 12.25 -8.22
CA SER A 167 16.51 13.50 -8.02
C SER A 167 15.12 13.24 -7.41
N GLU A 168 14.70 14.13 -6.51
CA GLU A 168 13.39 14.10 -5.84
C GLU A 168 12.69 15.46 -6.03
N PRO A 169 12.33 15.84 -7.27
CA PRO A 169 11.60 17.06 -7.53
C PRO A 169 10.21 17.00 -6.86
N LEU A 170 9.67 18.15 -6.47
CA LEU A 170 8.34 18.20 -5.86
C LEU A 170 7.21 17.86 -6.85
N ARG A 171 7.43 18.08 -8.16
CA ARG A 171 6.45 17.84 -9.23
C ARG A 171 7.11 17.16 -10.42
N VAL A 172 6.46 16.13 -10.96
CA VAL A 172 6.85 15.45 -12.21
C VAL A 172 5.59 15.32 -13.07
N PRO A 173 5.52 15.92 -14.27
CA PRO A 173 4.34 15.80 -15.10
C PRO A 173 4.11 14.35 -15.55
N LEU A 174 2.84 14.00 -15.80
CA LEU A 174 2.52 12.74 -16.47
C LEU A 174 3.14 12.73 -17.88
N PRO A 175 3.73 11.59 -18.31
CA PRO A 175 4.44 11.54 -19.57
C PRO A 175 3.48 11.50 -20.76
N ALA A 176 3.89 12.08 -21.89
CA ALA A 176 3.09 12.07 -23.12
C ALA A 176 3.03 10.66 -23.75
N VAL A 177 4.13 9.90 -23.65
CA VAL A 177 4.20 8.50 -24.07
C VAL A 177 4.04 7.61 -22.83
N PRO A 178 3.23 6.53 -22.89
CA PRO A 178 3.10 5.62 -21.77
C PRO A 178 4.45 5.06 -21.29
N VAL A 179 4.69 5.15 -19.98
CA VAL A 179 5.84 4.52 -19.32
C VAL A 179 5.36 3.41 -18.39
N TYR A 180 6.21 2.42 -18.17
CA TYR A 180 5.91 1.25 -17.36
C TYR A 180 7.00 0.99 -16.34
N ALA A 181 6.62 0.46 -15.18
CA ALA A 181 7.55 0.00 -14.16
C ALA A 181 6.99 -1.24 -13.47
N ASP A 182 7.84 -2.25 -13.38
CA ASP A 182 7.59 -3.43 -12.57
C ASP A 182 7.99 -3.13 -11.13
N VAL A 183 7.08 -3.36 -10.18
CA VAL A 183 7.24 -2.96 -8.78
C VAL A 183 6.72 -4.00 -7.80
N LEU A 184 7.25 -3.95 -6.59
CA LEU A 184 6.69 -4.61 -5.41
C LEU A 184 6.12 -3.53 -4.49
N GLY A 185 4.87 -3.73 -4.07
CA GLY A 185 4.21 -2.91 -3.04
C GLY A 185 4.53 -3.35 -1.61
N PRO A 186 3.76 -2.87 -0.61
CA PRO A 186 3.77 -3.44 0.73
C PRO A 186 3.65 -4.96 0.69
N GLU A 187 4.24 -5.66 1.66
CA GLU A 187 4.20 -7.13 1.75
C GLU A 187 4.72 -7.87 0.49
N ASN A 188 5.46 -7.17 -0.38
CA ASN A 188 5.96 -7.66 -1.67
C ASN A 188 4.86 -8.03 -2.69
N GLY A 189 3.70 -7.36 -2.64
CA GLY A 189 2.65 -7.57 -3.64
C GLY A 189 3.14 -7.21 -5.06
N PRO A 190 3.21 -8.17 -6.01
CA PRO A 190 3.70 -7.91 -7.36
C PRO A 190 2.71 -7.08 -8.17
N MET A 191 3.20 -5.96 -8.71
CA MET A 191 2.39 -5.02 -9.49
C MET A 191 3.18 -4.47 -10.68
N ARG A 192 2.47 -4.02 -11.69
CA ARG A 192 2.99 -3.18 -12.77
C ARG A 192 2.34 -1.81 -12.68
N LEU A 193 3.13 -0.76 -12.80
CA LEU A 193 2.64 0.60 -12.94
C LEU A 193 2.67 0.99 -14.41
N SER A 194 1.68 1.76 -14.83
CA SER A 194 1.71 2.47 -16.10
C SER A 194 1.32 3.91 -15.89
N ALA A 195 2.01 4.86 -16.53
CA ALA A 195 1.64 6.27 -16.46
C ALA A 195 1.61 6.90 -17.85
N SER A 196 0.56 7.68 -18.12
CA SER A 196 0.48 8.55 -19.31
C SER A 196 -0.38 9.77 -19.00
N ARG A 197 -0.29 10.80 -19.84
CA ARG A 197 -1.15 11.98 -19.74
C ARG A 197 -2.64 11.63 -19.90
N ASP A 198 -2.96 10.71 -20.81
CA ASP A 198 -4.34 10.40 -21.18
C ASP A 198 -5.04 9.48 -20.17
N GLN A 199 -4.30 8.57 -19.55
CA GLN A 199 -4.86 7.55 -18.64
C GLN A 199 -4.45 7.74 -17.18
N GLY A 200 -3.65 8.77 -16.89
CA GLY A 200 -3.08 9.00 -15.57
C GLY A 200 -2.06 7.95 -15.16
N LEU A 201 -1.85 7.83 -13.84
CA LEU A 201 -1.10 6.72 -13.24
C LEU A 201 -2.08 5.58 -12.95
N ARG A 202 -1.70 4.36 -13.34
CA ARG A 202 -2.50 3.14 -13.14
C ARG A 202 -1.65 2.08 -12.43
N VAL A 203 -2.32 1.29 -11.60
CA VAL A 203 -1.74 0.17 -10.87
C VAL A 203 -2.39 -1.11 -11.37
N HIS A 204 -1.56 -2.07 -11.74
CA HIS A 204 -2.00 -3.36 -12.25
C HIS A 204 -1.49 -4.45 -11.33
N PHE A 205 -2.40 -5.22 -10.76
CA PHE A 205 -2.09 -6.30 -9.85
C PHE A 205 -1.93 -7.62 -10.61
N HIS A 206 -0.95 -8.41 -10.20
CA HIS A 206 -0.86 -9.80 -10.65
C HIS A 206 -2.11 -10.57 -10.22
N GLU A 207 -2.52 -11.55 -11.02
CA GLU A 207 -3.67 -12.42 -10.74
C GLU A 207 -3.59 -13.11 -9.35
N SER A 208 -2.37 -13.41 -8.88
CA SER A 208 -2.14 -14.04 -7.57
C SER A 208 -2.33 -13.11 -6.36
N VAL A 209 -2.45 -11.80 -6.56
CA VAL A 209 -2.64 -10.85 -5.45
C VAL A 209 -4.08 -10.95 -4.95
N SER A 210 -4.29 -11.11 -3.64
CA SER A 210 -5.63 -11.28 -3.08
C SER A 210 -6.50 -10.02 -3.20
N LEU A 211 -7.82 -10.19 -3.24
CA LEU A 211 -8.79 -9.09 -3.24
C LEU A 211 -8.59 -8.13 -2.06
N VAL A 212 -8.38 -8.68 -0.86
CA VAL A 212 -8.13 -7.91 0.37
C VAL A 212 -6.92 -6.99 0.22
N TYR A 213 -5.82 -7.50 -0.33
CA TYR A 213 -4.63 -6.69 -0.59
C TYR A 213 -4.92 -5.57 -1.60
N ARG A 214 -5.59 -5.90 -2.72
CA ARG A 214 -5.95 -4.93 -3.76
C ARG A 214 -6.78 -3.78 -3.18
N HIS A 215 -7.81 -4.08 -2.40
CA HIS A 215 -8.63 -3.08 -1.72
C HIS A 215 -7.81 -2.18 -0.80
N ARG A 216 -7.01 -2.76 0.09
CA ARG A 216 -6.21 -1.96 1.03
C ARG A 216 -5.19 -1.10 0.29
N PHE A 217 -4.59 -1.61 -0.78
CA PHE A 217 -3.59 -0.86 -1.54
C PHE A 217 -4.25 0.29 -2.30
N LEU A 218 -5.38 0.05 -2.94
CA LEU A 218 -6.14 1.10 -3.62
C LEU A 218 -6.66 2.15 -2.64
N ASN A 219 -7.08 1.75 -1.44
CA ASN A 219 -7.47 2.68 -0.39
C ASN A 219 -6.30 3.55 0.06
N LEU A 220 -5.12 2.96 0.32
CA LEU A 220 -3.90 3.70 0.62
C LEU A 220 -3.56 4.70 -0.51
N LEU A 221 -3.56 4.26 -1.76
CA LEU A 221 -3.25 5.10 -2.92
C LEU A 221 -4.25 6.25 -3.07
N THR A 222 -5.53 5.99 -2.84
CA THR A 222 -6.61 6.98 -2.87
C THR A 222 -6.41 8.03 -1.78
N CYS A 223 -6.24 7.59 -0.53
CA CYS A 223 -5.99 8.49 0.59
C CYS A 223 -4.70 9.29 0.40
N TYR A 224 -3.67 8.70 -0.20
CA TYR A 224 -2.43 9.40 -0.51
C TYR A 224 -2.64 10.53 -1.52
N ALA A 225 -3.40 10.31 -2.59
CA ALA A 225 -3.75 11.34 -3.56
C ALA A 225 -4.63 12.45 -2.95
N GLU A 226 -5.64 12.06 -2.15
CA GLU A 226 -6.51 13.01 -1.44
C GLU A 226 -5.73 13.86 -0.42
N ALA A 227 -4.78 13.25 0.31
CA ALA A 227 -3.92 13.96 1.24
C ALA A 227 -3.04 14.99 0.53
N TRP A 228 -2.52 14.67 -0.66
CA TRP A 228 -1.78 15.64 -1.49
C TRP A 228 -2.66 16.81 -1.93
N LEU A 229 -3.93 16.57 -2.24
CA LEU A 229 -4.87 17.64 -2.59
C LEU A 229 -5.06 18.61 -1.41
N LEU A 230 -5.37 18.07 -0.24
CA LEU A 230 -5.53 18.87 0.99
C LEU A 230 -4.24 19.63 1.33
N GLU A 231 -3.08 18.98 1.18
CA GLU A 231 -1.79 19.58 1.47
C GLU A 231 -1.44 20.71 0.50
N ALA A 232 -1.66 20.50 -0.80
CA ALA A 232 -1.45 21.50 -1.81
C ALA A 232 -2.37 22.72 -1.60
N GLU A 233 -3.62 22.51 -1.21
CA GLU A 233 -4.54 23.60 -0.85
C GLU A 233 -4.06 24.35 0.40
N ARG A 234 -3.71 23.62 1.46
CA ARG A 234 -3.22 24.17 2.73
C ARG A 234 -1.96 25.01 2.54
N GLN A 235 -1.02 24.53 1.72
CA GLN A 235 0.24 25.19 1.43
C GLN A 235 0.17 26.16 0.23
N ARG A 236 -0.98 26.27 -0.45
CA ARG A 236 -1.16 27.06 -1.67
C ARG A 236 -0.17 26.67 -2.80
N LEU A 237 0.11 25.38 -2.92
CA LEU A 237 0.94 24.84 -4.00
C LEU A 237 0.17 24.85 -5.34
N PRO A 238 0.88 24.93 -6.49
CA PRO A 238 0.24 24.92 -7.80
C PRO A 238 -0.51 23.63 -8.12
N LEU A 239 -1.84 23.70 -8.17
CA LEU A 239 -2.69 22.59 -8.62
C LEU A 239 -2.80 22.57 -10.15
N GLU A 240 -3.01 21.37 -10.71
CA GLU A 240 -3.31 21.25 -12.13
C GLU A 240 -4.67 21.94 -12.46
N PRO A 241 -4.74 22.64 -13.61
CA PRO A 241 -6.01 23.15 -14.09
C PRO A 241 -6.91 21.99 -14.49
N LEU A 242 -8.22 22.16 -14.34
CA LEU A 242 -9.19 21.19 -14.82
C LEU A 242 -9.08 21.09 -16.34
N GLN A 243 -8.68 19.92 -16.82
CA GLN A 243 -8.57 19.63 -18.24
C GLN A 243 -9.93 19.25 -18.82
N LYS A 244 -10.10 19.37 -20.14
CA LYS A 244 -11.33 18.93 -20.82
C LYS A 244 -11.49 17.41 -20.82
N HIS A 245 -10.36 16.69 -20.89
CA HIS A 245 -10.29 15.23 -20.92
C HIS A 245 -9.29 14.74 -19.88
N PRO A 246 -9.60 14.89 -18.58
CA PRO A 246 -8.70 14.46 -17.53
C PRO A 246 -8.74 12.92 -17.38
N PRO A 247 -7.77 12.31 -16.69
CA PRO A 247 -7.75 10.86 -16.43
C PRO A 247 -9.05 10.32 -15.81
N SER A 248 -9.74 11.10 -14.96
CA SER A 248 -11.05 10.70 -14.43
C SER A 248 -12.13 10.53 -15.50
N ALA A 249 -12.09 11.31 -16.59
CA ALA A 249 -13.03 11.16 -17.70
C ALA A 249 -12.76 9.87 -18.50
N TRP A 250 -11.49 9.50 -18.67
CA TRP A 250 -11.13 8.18 -19.23
C TRP A 250 -11.66 7.04 -18.35
N PHE A 251 -11.48 7.15 -17.03
CA PHE A 251 -11.96 6.12 -16.10
C PHE A 251 -13.49 6.04 -16.07
N ALA A 252 -14.19 7.17 -16.12
CA ALA A 252 -15.65 7.21 -16.23
C ALA A 252 -16.15 6.54 -17.51
N ALA A 253 -15.46 6.76 -18.65
CA ALA A 253 -15.78 6.09 -19.91
C ALA A 253 -15.54 4.57 -19.82
N LEU A 254 -14.44 4.13 -19.20
CA LEU A 254 -14.17 2.71 -18.92
C LEU A 254 -15.28 2.06 -18.08
N LYS A 255 -15.73 2.75 -17.02
CA LYS A 255 -16.82 2.28 -16.15
C LYS A 255 -18.15 2.20 -16.90
N ALA A 256 -18.46 3.19 -17.74
CA ALA A 256 -19.69 3.19 -18.54
C ALA A 256 -19.69 2.08 -19.59
N ASP A 257 -18.56 1.87 -20.28
CA ASP A 257 -18.39 0.76 -21.23
C ASP A 257 -18.60 -0.59 -20.53
N TRP A 258 -17.99 -0.78 -19.35
CA TRP A 258 -18.17 -1.98 -18.54
C TRP A 258 -19.65 -2.25 -18.24
N SER A 259 -20.39 -1.27 -17.73
CA SER A 259 -21.81 -1.43 -17.41
C SER A 259 -22.63 -1.86 -18.64
N LEU A 260 -22.35 -1.29 -19.81
CA LEU A 260 -23.03 -1.67 -21.06
C LEU A 260 -22.73 -3.11 -21.48
N ARG A 261 -21.50 -3.60 -21.26
CA ARG A 261 -21.12 -5.00 -21.55
C ARG A 261 -21.88 -5.96 -20.64
N VAL A 262 -21.99 -5.64 -19.35
CA VAL A 262 -22.77 -6.43 -18.37
C VAL A 262 -24.26 -6.47 -18.76
N GLU A 263 -24.84 -5.34 -19.15
CA GLU A 263 -26.24 -5.26 -19.62
C GLU A 263 -26.50 -6.11 -20.87
N ARG A 264 -25.47 -6.28 -21.73
CA ARG A 264 -25.53 -7.12 -22.93
C ARG A 264 -25.32 -8.61 -22.65
N GLY A 265 -25.03 -8.99 -21.41
CA GLY A 265 -24.71 -10.38 -21.03
C GLY A 265 -23.37 -10.85 -21.57
N GLU A 266 -22.43 -9.94 -21.84
CA GLU A 266 -21.06 -10.31 -22.22
C GLU A 266 -20.33 -10.95 -21.04
N THR A 267 -19.34 -11.81 -21.35
CA THR A 267 -18.52 -12.46 -20.33
C THR A 267 -17.73 -11.42 -19.53
N VAL A 268 -17.72 -11.60 -18.22
CA VAL A 268 -16.97 -10.75 -17.28
C VAL A 268 -15.47 -11.01 -17.44
N GLU A 269 -14.73 -9.98 -17.82
CA GLU A 269 -13.27 -10.03 -18.06
C GLU A 269 -12.50 -9.15 -17.06
N PRO A 270 -11.19 -9.38 -16.84
CA PRO A 270 -10.39 -8.48 -16.03
C PRO A 270 -10.35 -7.06 -16.62
N VAL A 271 -10.34 -6.04 -15.76
CA VAL A 271 -10.42 -4.63 -16.20
C VAL A 271 -9.02 -4.01 -16.27
N GLY A 272 -8.76 -3.29 -17.36
CA GLY A 272 -7.52 -2.53 -17.53
C GLY A 272 -6.28 -3.42 -17.69
N ILE A 273 -6.41 -4.57 -18.36
CA ILE A 273 -5.31 -5.51 -18.58
C ILE A 273 -4.11 -4.82 -19.27
N LEU A 274 -2.91 -5.05 -18.75
CA LEU A 274 -1.67 -4.83 -19.50
C LEU A 274 -1.29 -6.12 -20.21
N LEU A 275 -1.44 -6.10 -21.54
CA LEU A 275 -0.89 -7.18 -22.37
C LEU A 275 0.64 -7.14 -22.30
N PRO A 276 1.30 -8.32 -22.29
CA PRO A 276 2.76 -8.44 -22.19
C PRO A 276 3.50 -7.79 -23.36
#